data_AF-F3FZA9-F1
#
_entry.id   AF-F3FZA9-F1
#
_cell.length_a   1.000
_cell.length_b   1.000
_cell.length_c   1.000
_cell.angle_alpha   90.00
_cell.angle_beta   90.00
_cell.angle_gamma   90.00
#
_symmetry.space_group_name_H-M   'P 1'
#
loop_
_entity.id
_entity.type
_entity.pdbx_description
1 polymer ?
#
loop_
_entity_poly.entity_id
_entity_poly.type
_entity_poly.pdbx_seq_one_letter_code
_entity_poly.pdbx_strand_id
1 'polypeptide(L)' 'MAILKAGGGYVPLDPAYPEDRIAYMLQDSAPAAVLAQNMTLGLL' A
#
# COMPACT_ATOMS: atom_id res chain seq x y z
N MET A 1 -0.76 15.53 -2.21
CA MET A 1 0.68 15.73 -2.57
C MET A 1 1.66 15.41 -1.44
N ALA A 2 1.29 14.72 -0.36
CA ALA A 2 2.20 14.55 0.79
C ALA A 2 3.42 13.67 0.48
N ILE A 3 3.20 12.50 -0.13
CA ILE A 3 4.26 11.53 -0.44
C ILE A 3 5.27 12.12 -1.44
N LEU A 4 4.79 12.72 -2.53
CA LEU A 4 5.65 13.36 -3.53
C LEU A 4 6.40 14.58 -2.95
N LYS A 5 5.75 15.38 -2.09
CA LYS A 5 6.42 16.50 -1.40
C LYS A 5 7.51 16.03 -0.42
N ALA A 6 7.37 14.82 0.14
CA ALA A 6 8.39 14.19 0.98
C ALA A 6 9.53 13.55 0.14
N GLY A 7 9.47 13.64 -1.19
CA GLY A 7 10.47 13.05 -2.10
C GLY A 7 10.26 11.55 -2.38
N GLY A 8 9.14 10.97 -1.94
CA GLY A 8 8.81 9.56 -2.16
C GLY A 8 7.93 9.30 -3.37
N GLY A 9 7.92 8.05 -3.82
CA GLY A 9 6.90 7.50 -4.72
C GLY A 9 5.76 6.85 -3.93
N TYR A 10 4.60 6.68 -4.57
CA TYR A 10 3.50 5.91 -4.00
C TYR A 10 3.10 4.79 -4.98
N VAL A 11 2.77 3.62 -4.44
CA VAL A 11 2.18 2.51 -5.18
C VAL A 11 0.70 2.45 -4.82
N PRO A 12 -0.23 2.64 -5.76
CA PRO A 12 -1.66 2.55 -5.48
C PRO A 12 -2.03 1.07 -5.23
N LEU A 13 -2.64 0.81 -4.06
CA LEU A 13 -3.29 -0.47 -3.75
C LEU A 13 -4.81 -0.28 -3.72
N ASP A 14 -5.52 -1.21 -4.35
CA ASP A 14 -6.98 -1.30 -4.28
C ASP A 14 -7.37 -2.43 -3.30
N PRO A 15 -8.12 -2.13 -2.22
CA PRO A 15 -8.61 -3.15 -1.29
C PRO A 15 -9.56 -4.18 -1.92
N ALA A 16 -10.10 -3.92 -3.11
CA ALA A 16 -10.92 -4.89 -3.85
C ALA A 16 -10.09 -6.01 -4.48
N TYR A 17 -8.76 -5.94 -4.45
CA TYR A 17 -7.90 -7.03 -4.89
C TYR A 17 -7.92 -8.20 -3.91
N PRO A 18 -7.74 -9.44 -4.41
CA PRO A 18 -7.53 -10.59 -3.55
C PRO A 18 -6.32 -10.37 -2.63
N GLU A 19 -6.40 -10.90 -1.41
CA GLU A 19 -5.36 -10.75 -0.37
C GLU A 19 -3.97 -11.19 -0.86
N ASP A 20 -3.88 -12.31 -1.59
CA ASP A 20 -2.61 -12.79 -2.16
C ASP A 20 -1.96 -11.77 -3.10
N ARG A 21 -2.77 -11.01 -3.84
CA ARG A 21 -2.27 -9.98 -4.76
C ARG A 21 -1.78 -8.75 -4.01
N ILE A 22 -2.48 -8.38 -2.93
CA ILE A 22 -2.06 -7.31 -2.01
C ILE A 22 -0.71 -7.68 -1.40
N ALA A 23 -0.59 -8.90 -0.86
CA ALA A 23 0.65 -9.41 -0.28
C ALA A 23 1.81 -9.43 -1.30
N TYR A 24 1.56 -9.90 -2.52
CA TYR A 24 2.54 -9.88 -3.60
C TYR A 24 3.02 -8.45 -3.92
N MET A 25 2.10 -7.49 -4.07
CA MET A 25 2.46 -6.10 -4.36
C MET A 25 3.26 -5.46 -3.22
N LEU A 26 2.94 -5.76 -1.97
CA LEU A 26 3.70 -5.27 -0.81
C LEU A 26 5.12 -5.86 -0.76
N GLN A 27 5.27 -7.15 -1.07
CA GLN A 27 6.58 -7.79 -1.14
C GLN A 27 7.43 -7.23 -2.29
N ASP A 28 6.85 -7.07 -3.48
CA ASP A 28 7.55 -6.60 -4.67
C ASP A 28 7.96 -5.13 -4.55
N SER A 29 7.07 -4.27 -4.04
CA SER A 29 7.35 -2.83 -3.91
C SER A 29 8.17 -2.45 -2.68
N ALA A 30 8.25 -3.33 -1.67
CA ALA A 30 8.96 -3.14 -0.41
C ALA A 30 8.79 -1.71 0.18
N PRO A 31 7.56 -1.24 0.41
CA PRO A 31 7.33 0.15 0.78
C PRO A 31 7.82 0.43 2.20
N ALA A 32 8.41 1.62 2.41
CA ALA A 32 8.85 2.05 3.74
C ALA A 32 7.68 2.30 4.72
N ALA A 33 6.49 2.58 4.20
CA ALA A 33 5.27 2.77 4.99
C ALA A 33 4.03 2.50 4.13
N VAL A 34 2.95 2.03 4.78
CA VAL A 34 1.65 1.81 4.15
C VAL A 34 0.62 2.74 4.78
N LEU A 35 -0.10 3.49 3.94
CA LEU A 35 -1.26 4.26 4.37
C LEU A 35 -2.52 3.43 4.14
N ALA A 36 -3.24 3.15 5.23
CA ALA A 36 -4.47 2.37 5.20
C ALA A 36 -5.58 3.03 6.02
N GLN A 37 -6.81 2.62 5.74
CA GLN A 37 -7.98 2.97 6.52
C GLN A 37 -8.18 1.90 7.60
N ASN A 38 -8.84 2.26 8.71
CA ASN A 38 -9.05 1.31 9.81
C ASN A 38 -9.82 0.05 9.37
N MET A 39 -10.69 0.18 8.37
CA MET A 39 -11.48 -0.91 7.79
C MET A 39 -10.66 -1.86 6.91
N THR A 40 -9.49 -1.43 6.42
CA THR A 40 -8.62 -2.22 5.53
C THR A 40 -7.36 -2.72 6.24
N LEU A 41 -7.21 -2.48 7.54
CA LEU A 41 -6.04 -2.92 8.31
C LEU A 41 -5.90 -4.45 8.35
N GLY A 42 -6.99 -5.20 8.24
CA GLY A 42 -6.94 -6.67 8.20
C GLY A 42 -6.33 -7.26 6.94
N LEU A 43 -6.03 -6.43 5.93
CA LEU A 43 -5.42 -6.84 4.65
C LEU A 43 -3.89 -6.65 4.63
N LEU A 44 -3.31 -6.11 5.71
CA LEU A 44 -1.88 -5.80 5.84
C LEU A 44 -1.22 -6.72 6.87
#